data_AF-A0A2H0U5R2-F1
#
_entry.id   AF-A0A2H0U5R2-F1
#
_cell.length_a   1.000
_cell.length_b   1.000
_cell.length_c   1.000
_cell.angle_alpha   90.00
_cell.angle_beta   90.00
_cell.angle_gamma   90.00
#
_symmetry.space_group_name_H-M   'P 1'
#
loop_
_entity.id
_entity.type
_entity.pdbx_description
1 polymer ?
#
loop_
_entity_poly.entity_id
_entity_poly.type
_entity_poly.pdbx_seq_one_letter_code
_entity_poly.pdbx_strand_id
1 'polypeptide(L)'
;MKILRNYWPILSLALISSFLAIANYTPNTWLSGWDTLHPEFNFGLAFERTFFGVFRVEQGVGAVAAHSHMADLPRIILLFLADFIFPVSFLRYFYIFLNVILGPVGMYLLLNRHFLKNKNASFLGALFYLLNLGTLQIFNVPFEMFTTLFATLPFVFYFALNFLKNSEKKVLDLLFFSIFVLFTAPSAYASTLWYVFFASFIFYILFFIYLNRDKGYRLKDGLILILFILLLNSFWL
;
A
#
# COMPACT_ATOMS: atom_id res chain seq x y z
N MET A 1 21.43 -10.30 21.68
CA MET A 1 21.43 -11.42 20.71
C MET A 1 20.05 -12.07 20.45
N LYS A 2 19.21 -12.36 21.45
CA LYS A 2 17.90 -13.04 21.24
C LYS A 2 16.90 -12.28 20.34
N ILE A 3 16.85 -10.94 20.45
CA ILE A 3 15.97 -10.08 19.64
C ILE A 3 16.37 -10.14 18.15
N LEU A 4 17.66 -9.94 17.85
CA LEU A 4 18.20 -10.08 16.48
C LEU A 4 17.86 -11.44 15.86
N ARG A 5 17.99 -12.54 16.62
CA ARG A 5 17.65 -13.89 16.12
C ARG A 5 16.16 -14.07 15.78
N ASN A 6 15.27 -13.29 16.38
CA ASN A 6 13.84 -13.40 16.11
C ASN A 6 13.37 -12.51 14.96
N TYR A 7 13.99 -11.34 14.80
CA TYR A 7 13.60 -10.33 13.81
C TYR A 7 14.56 -10.23 12.62
N TRP A 8 15.56 -11.12 12.52
CA TRP A 8 16.54 -11.10 11.42
C TRP A 8 15.89 -11.03 10.04
N PRO A 9 14.77 -11.74 9.71
CA PRO A 9 14.23 -11.66 8.35
C PRO A 9 13.71 -10.26 8.02
N ILE A 10 13.04 -9.62 8.96
CA ILE A 10 12.49 -8.26 8.79
C ILE A 10 13.63 -7.26 8.65
N LEU A 11 14.65 -7.36 9.51
CA LEU A 11 15.82 -6.49 9.45
C LEU A 11 16.59 -6.68 8.15
N SER A 12 16.80 -7.92 7.71
CA SER A 12 17.47 -8.22 6.45
C SER A 12 16.68 -7.71 5.24
N LEU A 13 15.36 -7.88 5.19
CA LEU A 13 14.53 -7.35 4.11
C LEU A 13 14.58 -5.81 4.08
N ALA A 14 14.46 -5.16 5.24
CA ALA A 14 14.56 -3.72 5.34
C ALA A 14 15.94 -3.22 4.86
N LEU A 15 17.02 -3.88 5.28
CA LEU A 15 18.38 -3.52 4.85
C LEU A 15 18.59 -3.72 3.35
N ILE A 16 18.11 -4.83 2.77
CA ILE A 16 18.23 -5.10 1.33
C ILE A 16 17.42 -4.06 0.53
N SER A 17 16.17 -3.80 0.90
CA SER A 17 15.34 -2.78 0.24
C SER A 17 15.94 -1.39 0.38
N SER A 18 16.47 -1.02 1.56
CA SER A 18 17.15 0.26 1.76
C SER A 18 18.43 0.37 0.92
N PHE A 19 19.20 -0.71 0.80
CA PHE A 19 20.36 -0.74 -0.08
C PHE A 19 19.97 -0.48 -1.54
N LEU A 20 18.91 -1.14 -2.03
CA LEU A 20 18.39 -0.89 -3.38
C LEU A 20 17.93 0.56 -3.56
N ALA A 21 17.22 1.11 -2.58
CA ALA A 21 16.76 2.50 -2.61
C ALA A 21 17.95 3.49 -2.69
N ILE A 22 18.94 3.32 -1.81
CA ILE A 22 20.13 4.18 -1.77
C ILE A 22 20.95 4.04 -3.06
N ALA A 23 21.12 2.82 -3.58
CA ALA A 23 21.85 2.58 -4.82
C ALA A 23 21.20 3.23 -6.05
N ASN A 24 19.88 3.52 -6.00
CA ASN A 24 19.14 4.19 -7.07
C ASN A 24 18.83 5.66 -6.78
N TYR A 25 19.30 6.19 -5.65
CA TYR A 25 19.14 7.60 -5.33
C TYR A 25 20.17 8.44 -6.08
N THR A 26 19.70 9.48 -6.77
CA THR A 26 20.57 10.50 -7.36
C THR A 26 20.37 11.82 -6.60
N PRO A 27 21.40 12.34 -5.91
CA PRO A 27 21.29 13.58 -5.18
C PRO A 27 20.95 14.77 -6.08
N ASN A 28 20.16 15.71 -5.57
CA ASN A 28 19.78 16.97 -6.25
C ASN A 28 19.02 16.78 -7.58
N THR A 29 18.41 15.61 -7.81
CA THR A 29 17.50 15.38 -8.94
C THR A 29 16.07 15.19 -8.46
N TRP A 30 15.15 15.26 -9.41
CA TRP A 30 13.74 14.92 -9.19
C TRP A 30 13.47 13.54 -9.75
N LEU A 31 12.83 12.68 -8.96
CA LEU A 31 12.36 11.40 -9.47
C LEU A 31 11.10 11.64 -10.31
N SER A 32 11.18 11.45 -11.63
CA SER A 32 10.03 11.58 -12.54
C SER A 32 9.64 10.21 -13.12
N GLY A 33 8.33 9.91 -13.12
CA GLY A 33 7.74 8.66 -13.62
C GLY A 33 6.77 8.88 -14.79
N TRP A 34 5.91 7.89 -15.09
CA TRP A 34 4.95 7.92 -16.21
C TRP A 34 3.96 9.09 -16.12
N ASP A 35 3.28 9.22 -14.98
CA ASP A 35 2.46 10.38 -14.64
C ASP A 35 3.23 11.22 -13.61
N THR A 36 3.60 12.45 -13.99
CA THR A 36 4.39 13.36 -13.15
C THR A 36 3.49 14.14 -12.20
N LEU A 37 2.93 13.44 -11.20
CA LEU A 37 2.21 14.07 -10.10
C LEU A 37 3.19 14.49 -9.01
N HIS A 38 3.55 15.77 -9.02
CA HIS A 38 4.43 16.39 -8.05
C HIS A 38 3.65 17.31 -7.08
N PRO A 39 2.88 16.76 -6.12
CA PRO A 39 2.19 17.57 -5.12
C PRO A 39 3.16 18.42 -4.31
N GLU A 40 4.42 17.99 -4.19
CA GLU A 40 5.47 18.68 -3.45
C GLU A 40 5.86 20.05 -4.02
N PHE A 41 5.55 20.35 -5.28
CA PHE A 41 5.81 21.68 -5.84
C PHE A 41 4.85 22.76 -5.33
N ASN A 42 3.63 22.37 -4.95
CA ASN A 42 2.64 23.28 -4.38
C ASN A 42 1.56 22.48 -3.65
N PHE A 43 1.77 22.22 -2.36
CA PHE A 43 0.83 21.46 -1.55
C PHE A 43 -0.54 22.12 -1.44
N GLY A 44 -0.62 23.46 -1.37
CA GLY A 44 -1.89 24.17 -1.30
C GLY A 44 -2.79 23.88 -2.50
N LEU A 45 -2.22 24.01 -3.71
CA LEU A 45 -2.90 23.66 -4.95
C LEU A 45 -3.18 22.15 -5.05
N ALA A 46 -2.26 21.31 -4.57
CA ALA A 46 -2.45 19.86 -4.58
C ALA A 46 -3.66 19.44 -3.73
N PHE A 47 -3.77 19.96 -2.50
CA PHE A 47 -4.92 19.71 -1.64
C PHE A 47 -6.21 20.24 -2.26
N GLU A 48 -6.23 21.48 -2.75
CA GLU A 48 -7.39 22.07 -3.42
C GLU A 48 -7.90 21.17 -4.55
N ARG A 49 -7.00 20.75 -5.45
CA ARG A 49 -7.37 19.91 -6.59
C ARG A 49 -7.72 18.47 -6.22
N THR A 50 -7.34 17.99 -5.05
CA THR A 50 -7.71 16.67 -4.54
C THR A 50 -9.06 16.72 -3.82
N PHE A 51 -9.40 17.82 -3.14
CA PHE A 51 -10.72 18.01 -2.54
C PHE A 51 -11.80 18.34 -3.56
N PHE A 52 -11.49 19.13 -4.59
CA PHE A 52 -12.41 19.48 -5.68
C PHE A 52 -12.17 18.67 -6.96
N GLY A 53 -11.58 17.48 -6.83
CA GLY A 53 -10.98 16.72 -7.93
C GLY A 53 -11.92 16.15 -8.99
N VAL A 54 -13.25 16.32 -8.84
CA VAL A 54 -14.24 15.91 -9.84
C VAL A 54 -14.12 16.75 -11.11
N PHE A 55 -13.97 18.07 -10.97
CA PHE A 55 -13.84 19.00 -12.08
C PHE A 55 -12.45 19.62 -12.10
N ARG A 56 -11.69 19.34 -13.15
CA ARG A 56 -10.32 19.83 -13.32
C ARG A 56 -10.20 20.66 -14.58
N VAL A 57 -10.31 21.97 -14.42
CA VAL A 57 -10.24 22.93 -15.54
C VAL A 57 -8.88 22.87 -16.25
N GLU A 58 -7.82 22.47 -15.53
CA GLU A 58 -6.49 22.25 -16.11
C GLU A 58 -6.41 21.04 -17.04
N GLN A 59 -7.38 20.13 -17.00
CA GLN A 59 -7.48 18.95 -17.89
C GLN A 59 -8.44 19.16 -19.07
N GLY A 60 -9.10 20.32 -19.15
CA GLY A 60 -10.01 20.68 -20.23
C GLY A 60 -11.20 21.51 -19.77
N VAL A 61 -12.03 21.94 -20.73
CA VAL A 61 -13.11 22.93 -20.51
C VAL A 61 -14.49 22.34 -20.17
N GLY A 62 -14.57 21.09 -19.69
CA GLY A 62 -15.87 20.53 -19.30
C GLY A 62 -16.00 19.02 -19.10
N ALA A 63 -14.90 18.25 -19.12
CA ALA A 63 -14.94 16.83 -18.80
C ALA A 63 -14.65 16.60 -17.30
N VAL A 64 -15.35 15.63 -16.71
CA VAL A 64 -15.00 15.09 -15.39
C VAL A 64 -13.63 14.41 -15.50
N ALA A 65 -12.83 14.48 -14.44
CA ALA A 65 -11.52 13.85 -14.43
C ALA A 65 -11.61 12.35 -14.76
N ALA A 66 -10.80 11.86 -15.70
CA ALA A 66 -10.76 10.45 -16.07
C ALA A 66 -10.11 9.56 -14.99
N HIS A 67 -9.32 10.17 -14.10
CA HIS A 67 -8.63 9.53 -13.00
C HIS A 67 -9.19 9.98 -11.65
N SER A 68 -9.17 9.10 -10.66
CA SER A 68 -9.62 9.41 -9.31
C SER A 68 -8.54 10.16 -8.54
N HIS A 69 -8.20 11.39 -8.95
CA HIS A 69 -7.18 12.23 -8.32
C HIS A 69 -7.39 12.44 -6.82
N MET A 70 -8.65 12.40 -6.38
CA MET A 70 -9.03 12.50 -4.97
C MET A 70 -8.39 11.39 -4.13
N ALA A 71 -8.19 10.20 -4.71
CA ALA A 71 -7.64 9.03 -4.03
C ALA A 71 -6.17 9.19 -3.60
N ASP A 72 -5.45 10.18 -4.17
CA ASP A 72 -4.06 10.48 -3.81
C ASP A 72 -3.92 11.22 -2.47
N LEU A 73 -5.04 11.63 -1.84
CA LEU A 73 -5.07 12.39 -0.59
C LEU A 73 -4.16 11.81 0.51
N PRO A 74 -4.16 10.49 0.81
CA PRO A 74 -3.29 9.94 1.85
C PRO A 74 -1.80 10.12 1.55
N ARG A 75 -1.40 10.04 0.28
CA ARG A 75 -0.02 10.31 -0.14
C ARG A 75 0.32 11.77 0.04
N ILE A 76 -0.55 12.69 -0.38
CA ILE A 76 -0.31 14.13 -0.26
C ILE A 76 -0.13 14.53 1.21
N ILE A 77 -0.98 14.02 2.11
CA ILE A 77 -0.83 14.24 3.56
C ILE A 77 0.51 13.73 4.07
N LEU A 78 0.91 12.51 3.67
CA LEU A 78 2.19 11.94 4.07
C LEU A 78 3.38 12.77 3.57
N LEU A 79 3.34 13.22 2.31
CA LEU A 79 4.39 14.05 1.72
C LEU A 79 4.46 15.44 2.36
N PHE A 80 3.32 16.06 2.67
CA PHE A 80 3.26 17.33 3.38
C PHE A 80 3.89 17.23 4.77
N LEU A 81 3.65 16.14 5.50
CA LEU A 81 4.30 15.90 6.79
C LEU A 81 5.81 15.64 6.64
N ALA A 82 6.23 15.00 5.54
CA ALA A 82 7.63 14.72 5.27
C ALA A 82 8.42 15.98 4.84
N ASP A 83 7.77 16.98 4.26
CA ASP A 83 8.35 18.26 3.82
C ASP A 83 8.96 19.08 4.97
N PHE A 84 8.49 18.88 6.20
CA PHE A 84 9.09 19.50 7.39
C PHE A 84 10.50 18.96 7.74
N ILE A 85 10.88 17.81 7.17
CA ILE A 85 12.12 17.08 7.52
C ILE A 85 13.05 16.98 6.32
N PHE A 86 12.49 16.76 5.12
CA PHE A 86 13.25 16.46 3.92
C PHE A 86 13.18 17.58 2.89
N PRO A 87 14.21 17.75 2.03
CA PRO A 87 14.13 18.69 0.93
C PRO A 87 13.08 18.24 -0.09
N VAL A 88 12.43 19.20 -0.74
CA VAL A 88 11.34 18.97 -1.71
C VAL A 88 11.74 17.94 -2.79
N SER A 89 12.98 18.00 -3.29
CA SER A 89 13.51 17.08 -4.30
C SER A 89 13.59 15.61 -3.84
N PHE A 90 13.63 15.37 -2.53
CA PHE A 90 13.66 14.02 -1.95
C PHE A 90 12.28 13.45 -1.66
N LEU A 91 11.21 14.25 -1.62
CA LEU A 91 9.91 13.80 -1.14
C LEU A 91 9.32 12.64 -1.96
N ARG A 92 9.43 12.70 -3.28
CA ARG A 92 9.00 11.58 -4.12
C ARG A 92 9.89 10.34 -3.95
N TYR A 93 11.21 10.51 -3.86
CA TYR A 93 12.11 9.39 -3.52
C TYR A 93 11.72 8.74 -2.20
N PHE A 94 11.48 9.55 -1.17
CA PHE A 94 11.04 9.09 0.15
C PHE A 94 9.81 8.21 0.07
N TYR A 95 8.78 8.61 -0.68
CA TYR A 95 7.57 7.83 -0.84
C TYR A 95 7.82 6.49 -1.56
N ILE A 96 8.56 6.50 -2.67
CA ILE A 96 8.86 5.27 -3.42
C ILE A 96 9.75 4.34 -2.59
N PHE A 97 10.71 4.87 -1.84
CA PHE A 97 11.58 4.10 -0.95
C PHE A 97 10.80 3.50 0.22
N LEU A 98 9.87 4.25 0.79
CA LEU A 98 8.95 3.72 1.80
C LEU A 98 8.18 2.51 1.24
N ASN A 99 7.65 2.62 0.02
CA ASN A 99 6.88 1.54 -0.61
C ASN A 99 7.74 0.29 -0.90
N VAL A 100 8.97 0.45 -1.39
CA VAL A 100 9.87 -0.68 -1.70
C VAL A 100 10.36 -1.40 -0.43
N ILE A 101 10.42 -0.71 0.71
CA ILE A 101 10.77 -1.29 2.01
C ILE A 101 9.56 -2.00 2.62
N LEU A 102 8.39 -1.35 2.63
CA LEU A 102 7.19 -1.88 3.28
C LEU A 102 6.66 -3.15 2.61
N GLY A 103 6.63 -3.21 1.28
CA GLY A 103 6.10 -4.37 0.53
C GLY A 103 6.67 -5.73 0.96
N PRO A 104 8.00 -5.97 0.89
CA PRO A 104 8.58 -7.24 1.33
C PRO A 104 8.41 -7.51 2.82
N VAL A 105 8.46 -6.48 3.68
CA VAL A 105 8.22 -6.65 5.11
C VAL A 105 6.80 -7.15 5.36
N GLY A 106 5.79 -6.53 4.75
CA GLY A 106 4.41 -6.97 4.81
C GLY A 106 4.22 -8.39 4.29
N MET A 107 4.87 -8.72 3.16
CA MET A 107 4.81 -10.06 2.58
C MET A 107 5.42 -11.11 3.51
N TYR A 108 6.56 -10.83 4.14
CA TYR A 108 7.15 -11.73 5.13
C TYR A 108 6.20 -11.98 6.30
N LEU A 109 5.58 -10.93 6.85
CA LEU A 109 4.63 -11.05 7.95
C LEU A 109 3.42 -11.91 7.57
N LEU A 110 2.85 -11.68 6.39
CA LEU A 110 1.75 -12.46 5.82
C LEU A 110 2.11 -13.94 5.69
N LEU A 111 3.22 -14.24 5.01
CA LEU A 111 3.67 -15.60 4.77
C LEU A 111 4.00 -16.34 6.07
N ASN A 112 4.77 -15.70 6.96
CA ASN A 112 5.24 -16.35 8.18
C ASN A 112 4.10 -16.57 9.19
N ARG A 113 3.12 -15.66 9.26
CA ARG A 113 2.01 -15.81 10.22
C ARG A 113 0.93 -16.75 9.73
N HIS A 114 0.58 -16.69 8.45
CA HIS A 114 -0.67 -17.30 7.97
C HIS A 114 -0.51 -18.45 6.98
N PHE A 115 0.60 -18.53 6.25
CA PHE A 115 0.76 -19.51 5.17
C PHE A 115 1.86 -20.53 5.45
N LEU A 116 3.12 -20.10 5.42
CA LEU A 116 4.28 -21.00 5.47
C LEU A 116 4.71 -21.36 6.88
N LYS A 117 4.49 -20.46 7.86
CA LYS A 117 4.88 -20.66 9.28
C LYS A 117 6.35 -21.08 9.48
N ASN A 118 7.21 -20.74 8.52
CA ASN A 118 8.63 -21.04 8.51
C ASN A 118 9.39 -19.78 8.11
N LYS A 119 10.25 -19.30 9.00
CA LYS A 119 10.98 -18.02 8.82
C LYS A 119 11.79 -17.99 7.52
N ASN A 120 12.49 -19.07 7.20
CA ASN A 120 13.37 -19.11 6.03
C ASN A 120 12.55 -19.13 4.75
N ALA A 121 11.51 -19.96 4.68
CA ALA A 121 10.64 -20.02 3.50
C ALA A 121 9.87 -18.70 3.30
N SER A 122 9.40 -18.06 4.38
CA SER A 122 8.74 -16.75 4.30
C SER A 122 9.70 -15.62 3.92
N PHE A 123 10.95 -15.67 4.38
CA PHE A 123 11.99 -14.74 3.96
C PHE A 123 12.27 -14.86 2.46
N LEU A 124 12.47 -16.09 1.96
CA LEU A 124 12.67 -16.33 0.52
C LEU A 124 11.45 -15.92 -0.31
N GLY A 125 10.24 -16.17 0.18
CA GLY A 125 9.01 -15.71 -0.50
C GLY A 125 8.88 -14.18 -0.55
N ALA A 126 9.27 -13.47 0.52
CA ALA A 126 9.31 -12.02 0.54
C ALA A 126 10.42 -11.44 -0.34
N LEU A 127 11.59 -12.08 -0.41
CA LEU A 127 12.64 -11.73 -1.37
C LEU A 127 12.17 -11.93 -2.82
N PHE A 128 11.46 -13.02 -3.10
CA PHE A 128 10.87 -13.24 -4.42
C PHE A 128 9.85 -12.15 -4.74
N TYR A 129 9.01 -11.73 -3.77
CA TYR A 129 8.10 -10.61 -3.96
C TYR A 129 8.83 -9.30 -4.31
N LEU A 130 9.96 -9.02 -3.68
CA LEU A 130 10.78 -7.83 -3.97
C LEU A 130 11.49 -7.89 -5.33
N LEU A 131 12.04 -9.05 -5.70
CA LEU A 131 12.99 -9.19 -6.80
C LEU A 131 12.42 -9.87 -8.05
N ASN A 132 11.13 -10.17 -8.10
CA ASN A 132 10.48 -10.69 -9.31
C ASN A 132 10.54 -9.62 -10.43
N LEU A 133 10.75 -10.06 -11.68
CA LEU A 133 10.77 -9.19 -12.85
C LEU A 133 9.54 -8.26 -12.94
N GLY A 134 8.36 -8.76 -12.61
CA GLY A 134 7.13 -7.96 -12.62
C GLY A 134 7.12 -6.86 -11.56
N THR A 135 7.70 -7.11 -10.39
CA THR A 135 7.80 -6.09 -9.32
C THR A 135 8.94 -5.12 -9.58
N LEU A 136 10.07 -5.58 -10.11
CA LEU A 136 11.15 -4.69 -10.57
C LEU A 136 10.66 -3.70 -11.63
N GLN A 137 9.80 -4.13 -12.55
CA GLN A 137 9.21 -3.27 -13.57
C GLN A 137 8.38 -2.12 -12.97
N ILE A 138 7.67 -2.36 -11.86
CA ILE A 138 6.88 -1.32 -11.16
C ILE A 138 7.77 -0.16 -10.68
N PHE A 139 9.05 -0.41 -10.36
CA PHE A 139 9.95 0.58 -9.79
C PHE A 139 10.94 1.20 -10.79
N ASN A 140 11.02 0.71 -12.03
CA ASN A 140 11.92 1.27 -13.05
C ASN A 140 11.44 2.64 -13.59
N VAL A 141 10.13 2.80 -13.75
CA VAL A 141 9.48 4.09 -14.03
C VAL A 141 8.32 4.20 -13.04
N PRO A 142 8.61 4.61 -11.78
CA PRO A 142 7.68 4.41 -10.69
C PRO A 142 6.44 5.26 -10.90
N PHE A 143 5.30 4.61 -10.76
CA PHE A 143 4.02 5.28 -10.65
C PHE A 143 3.38 4.90 -9.32
N GLU A 144 2.97 5.91 -8.57
CA GLU A 144 2.53 5.83 -7.19
C GLU A 144 1.41 4.81 -7.03
N MET A 145 0.47 4.72 -7.96
CA MET A 145 -0.64 3.77 -7.84
C MET A 145 -0.18 2.31 -7.74
N PHE A 146 0.86 1.93 -8.49
CA PHE A 146 1.40 0.57 -8.46
C PHE A 146 2.30 0.32 -7.25
N THR A 147 3.17 1.28 -6.93
CA THR A 147 4.09 1.14 -5.78
C THR A 147 3.34 1.13 -4.45
N THR A 148 2.26 1.92 -4.35
CA THR A 148 1.35 1.92 -3.20
C THR A 148 0.71 0.56 -3.01
N LEU A 149 0.09 0.02 -4.06
CA LEU A 149 -0.55 -1.29 -3.98
C LEU A 149 0.46 -2.38 -3.64
N PHE A 150 1.65 -2.36 -4.24
CA PHE A 150 2.74 -3.26 -3.88
C PHE A 150 3.09 -3.20 -2.38
N ALA A 151 3.16 -2.01 -1.81
CA ALA A 151 3.53 -1.83 -0.41
C ALA A 151 2.42 -2.27 0.56
N THR A 152 1.17 -1.88 0.28
CA THR A 152 0.06 -2.03 1.23
C THR A 152 -0.66 -3.37 1.12
N LEU A 153 -0.71 -3.98 -0.06
CA LEU A 153 -1.45 -5.22 -0.32
C LEU A 153 -1.13 -6.33 0.70
N PRO A 154 0.14 -6.65 1.01
CA PRO A 154 0.43 -7.71 1.97
C PRO A 154 -0.06 -7.40 3.39
N PHE A 155 -0.02 -6.13 3.80
CA PHE A 155 -0.51 -5.70 5.11
C PHE A 155 -2.03 -5.75 5.21
N VAL A 156 -2.75 -5.34 4.15
CA VAL A 156 -4.21 -5.46 4.07
C VAL A 156 -4.63 -6.91 4.30
N PHE A 157 -4.01 -7.87 3.59
CA PHE A 157 -4.31 -9.29 3.79
C PHE A 157 -3.85 -9.82 5.17
N TYR A 158 -2.70 -9.37 5.67
CA TYR A 158 -2.19 -9.77 6.98
C TYR A 158 -3.16 -9.40 8.10
N PHE A 159 -3.59 -8.14 8.16
CA PHE A 159 -4.51 -7.68 9.20
C PHE A 159 -5.94 -8.19 8.99
N ALA A 160 -6.40 -8.36 7.74
CA ALA A 160 -7.67 -9.04 7.46
C ALA A 160 -7.69 -10.47 8.02
N LEU A 161 -6.63 -11.25 7.78
CA LEU A 161 -6.53 -12.62 8.28
C LEU A 161 -6.37 -12.68 9.80
N ASN A 162 -5.62 -11.75 10.42
CA ASN A 162 -5.57 -11.65 11.87
C ASN A 162 -6.95 -11.33 12.46
N PHE A 163 -7.69 -10.37 11.89
CA PHE A 163 -9.04 -10.03 12.32
C PHE A 163 -10.02 -11.22 12.23
N LEU A 164 -9.92 -12.02 11.16
CA LEU A 164 -10.74 -13.22 10.99
C LEU A 164 -10.35 -14.35 11.94
N LYS A 165 -9.06 -14.53 12.23
CA LYS A 165 -8.53 -15.69 12.96
C LYS A 165 -8.37 -15.46 14.47
N ASN A 166 -8.10 -14.23 14.89
CA ASN A 166 -7.71 -13.90 16.26
C ASN A 166 -8.82 -13.11 16.96
N SER A 167 -9.32 -13.66 18.07
CA SER A 167 -10.37 -13.03 18.86
C SER A 167 -9.84 -11.96 19.82
N GLU A 168 -8.61 -12.09 20.30
CA GLU A 168 -8.10 -11.26 21.41
C GLU A 168 -7.76 -9.82 21.00
N LYS A 169 -7.22 -9.63 19.80
CA LYS A 169 -6.74 -8.31 19.30
C LYS A 169 -7.57 -7.77 18.14
N LYS A 170 -8.81 -8.26 18.02
CA LYS A 170 -9.67 -8.02 16.86
C LYS A 170 -9.88 -6.53 16.55
N VAL A 171 -10.07 -5.68 17.56
CA VAL A 171 -10.23 -4.22 17.36
C VAL A 171 -8.93 -3.58 16.82
N LEU A 172 -7.79 -3.99 17.37
CA LEU A 172 -6.48 -3.49 16.93
C LEU A 172 -6.14 -3.95 15.50
N ASP A 173 -6.46 -5.19 15.17
CA ASP A 173 -6.29 -5.73 13.81
C ASP A 173 -7.20 -4.99 12.81
N LEU A 174 -8.44 -4.67 13.20
CA LEU A 174 -9.34 -3.85 12.38
C LEU A 174 -8.82 -2.42 12.19
N LEU A 175 -8.24 -1.81 13.24
CA LEU A 175 -7.63 -0.48 13.16
C LEU A 175 -6.46 -0.49 12.17
N PHE A 176 -5.52 -1.43 12.30
CA PHE A 176 -4.39 -1.52 11.38
C PHE A 176 -4.81 -1.87 9.96
N PHE A 177 -5.79 -2.77 9.79
CA PHE A 177 -6.43 -3.02 8.50
C PHE A 177 -6.96 -1.71 7.90
N SER A 178 -7.70 -0.91 8.68
CA SER A 178 -8.28 0.35 8.24
C SER A 178 -7.21 1.36 7.82
N ILE A 179 -6.12 1.47 8.59
CA ILE A 179 -4.98 2.33 8.26
C ILE A 179 -4.37 1.92 6.92
N PHE A 180 -4.06 0.63 6.73
CA PHE A 180 -3.47 0.15 5.47
C PHE A 180 -4.42 0.24 4.28
N VAL A 181 -5.72 0.06 4.49
CA VAL A 181 -6.74 0.29 3.45
C VAL A 181 -6.77 1.76 3.04
N LEU A 182 -6.74 2.69 3.99
CA LEU A 182 -6.67 4.13 3.69
C LEU A 182 -5.39 4.46 2.91
N PHE A 183 -4.23 3.96 3.34
CA PHE A 183 -2.98 4.15 2.61
C PHE A 183 -2.91 3.40 1.28
N THR A 184 -3.85 2.49 0.99
CA THR A 184 -3.97 1.86 -0.34
C THR A 184 -4.68 2.78 -1.34
N ALA A 185 -5.42 3.82 -0.89
CA ALA A 185 -6.22 4.67 -1.77
C ALA A 185 -5.46 5.27 -2.98
N PRO A 186 -4.18 5.69 -2.89
CA PRO A 186 -3.43 6.15 -4.07
C PRO A 186 -3.35 5.14 -5.21
N SER A 187 -3.53 3.82 -4.94
CA SER A 187 -3.66 2.81 -6.00
C SER A 187 -4.89 2.99 -6.89
N ALA A 188 -5.89 3.73 -6.41
CA ALA A 188 -7.12 3.99 -7.12
C ALA A 188 -7.05 5.17 -8.09
N TYR A 189 -5.89 5.83 -8.25
CA TYR A 189 -5.70 6.84 -9.28
C TYR A 189 -6.24 6.36 -10.64
N ALA A 190 -5.84 5.14 -11.04
CA ALA A 190 -6.60 4.35 -12.00
C ALA A 190 -7.62 3.50 -11.24
N SER A 191 -8.89 3.91 -11.28
CA SER A 191 -9.97 3.25 -10.54
C SER A 191 -10.09 1.76 -10.87
N THR A 192 -9.76 1.36 -12.11
CA THR A 192 -9.71 -0.04 -12.55
C THR A 192 -8.78 -0.91 -11.71
N LEU A 193 -7.60 -0.39 -11.31
CA LEU A 193 -6.66 -1.12 -10.47
C LEU A 193 -7.25 -1.39 -9.10
N TRP A 194 -7.95 -0.41 -8.52
CA TRP A 194 -8.63 -0.60 -7.25
C TRP A 194 -9.81 -1.57 -7.36
N TYR A 195 -10.62 -1.52 -8.42
CA TYR A 195 -11.72 -2.47 -8.61
C TYR A 195 -11.23 -3.92 -8.74
N VAL A 196 -10.12 -4.15 -9.44
CA VAL A 196 -9.49 -5.48 -9.53
C VAL A 196 -8.99 -5.95 -8.16
N PHE A 197 -8.33 -5.07 -7.41
CA PHE A 197 -7.93 -5.34 -6.03
C PHE A 197 -9.15 -5.69 -5.15
N PHE A 198 -10.20 -4.87 -5.18
CA PHE A 198 -11.38 -5.04 -4.35
C PHE A 198 -12.14 -6.34 -4.69
N ALA A 199 -12.33 -6.63 -5.98
CA ALA A 199 -12.93 -7.89 -6.43
C ALA A 199 -12.10 -9.11 -5.98
N SER A 200 -10.78 -9.04 -6.13
CA SER A 200 -9.86 -10.09 -5.68
C SER A 200 -9.92 -10.29 -4.16
N PHE A 201 -10.04 -9.20 -3.40
CA PHE A 201 -10.18 -9.24 -1.95
C PHE A 201 -11.50 -9.87 -1.52
N ILE A 202 -12.64 -9.49 -2.13
CA ILE A 202 -13.95 -10.11 -1.87
C ILE A 202 -13.88 -11.61 -2.15
N PHE A 203 -13.38 -11.98 -3.34
CA PHE A 203 -13.28 -13.38 -3.73
C PHE A 203 -12.44 -14.17 -2.72
N TYR A 204 -11.27 -13.64 -2.35
CA TYR A 204 -10.40 -14.26 -1.36
C TYR A 204 -11.09 -14.45 0.00
N ILE A 205 -11.75 -13.43 0.54
CA ILE A 205 -12.36 -13.49 1.87
C ILE A 205 -13.54 -14.47 1.90
N LEU A 206 -14.41 -14.42 0.89
CA LEU A 206 -15.54 -15.35 0.77
C LEU A 206 -15.06 -16.79 0.63
N PHE A 207 -14.06 -17.02 -0.24
CA PHE A 207 -13.48 -18.34 -0.44
C PHE A 207 -12.75 -18.85 0.82
N PHE A 208 -12.01 -17.99 1.51
CA PHE A 208 -11.33 -18.32 2.76
C PHE A 208 -12.33 -18.77 3.84
N ILE A 209 -13.44 -18.03 4.00
CA ILE A 209 -14.50 -18.37 4.97
C ILE A 209 -15.18 -19.68 4.55
N TYR A 210 -15.51 -19.84 3.27
CA TYR A 210 -16.14 -21.06 2.74
C TYR A 210 -15.29 -22.32 3.01
N LEU A 211 -14.00 -22.29 2.65
CA LEU A 211 -13.08 -23.42 2.87
C LEU A 211 -12.84 -23.74 4.34
N ASN A 212 -13.09 -22.79 5.24
CA ASN A 212 -12.84 -22.95 6.67
C ASN A 212 -14.13 -22.83 7.49
N ARG A 213 -15.28 -23.14 6.90
CA ARG A 213 -16.60 -23.06 7.56
C ARG A 213 -16.67 -23.88 8.85
N ASP A 214 -15.99 -25.02 8.88
CA ASP A 214 -15.96 -25.93 10.04
C ASP A 214 -15.13 -25.37 11.22
N LYS A 215 -14.32 -24.33 10.98
CA LYS A 215 -13.48 -23.67 12.00
C LYS A 215 -14.19 -22.50 12.69
N GLY A 216 -15.47 -22.27 12.39
CA GLY A 216 -16.28 -21.25 13.06
C GLY A 216 -16.00 -19.80 12.64
N TYR A 217 -15.32 -19.56 11.52
CA TYR A 217 -15.15 -18.21 10.98
C TYR A 217 -16.49 -17.64 10.53
N ARG A 218 -16.80 -16.41 10.96
CA ARG A 218 -18.11 -15.79 10.76
C ARG A 218 -18.15 -15.00 9.46
N LEU A 219 -19.16 -15.25 8.62
CA LEU A 219 -19.42 -14.44 7.41
C LEU A 219 -19.55 -12.94 7.73
N LYS A 220 -20.19 -12.62 8.87
CA LYS A 220 -20.29 -11.24 9.39
C LYS A 220 -18.93 -10.54 9.48
N ASP A 221 -17.89 -11.25 9.89
CA ASP A 221 -16.55 -10.66 10.04
C ASP A 221 -15.94 -10.34 8.67
N GLY A 222 -16.15 -11.20 7.65
CA GLY A 222 -15.77 -10.90 6.28
C GLY A 222 -16.52 -9.70 5.70
N LEU A 223 -17.83 -9.60 5.94
CA LEU A 223 -18.66 -8.46 5.50
C LEU A 223 -18.23 -7.14 6.15
N ILE A 224 -17.81 -7.16 7.43
CA ILE A 224 -17.24 -5.98 8.10
C ILE A 224 -16.00 -5.48 7.36
N LEU A 225 -15.06 -6.37 6.99
CA LEU A 225 -13.86 -5.98 6.26
C LEU A 225 -14.19 -5.34 4.90
N ILE A 226 -15.13 -5.92 4.15
CA ILE A 226 -15.60 -5.40 2.85
C ILE A 226 -16.23 -4.02 3.03
N LEU A 227 -17.10 -3.86 4.02
CA LEU A 227 -17.74 -2.59 4.33
C LEU A 227 -16.71 -1.52 4.71
N PHE A 228 -15.71 -1.86 5.51
CA PHE A 228 -14.64 -0.91 5.86
C PHE A 228 -13.82 -0.48 4.64
N ILE A 229 -13.55 -1.37 3.68
CA ILE A 229 -12.88 -0.96 2.43
C ILE A 229 -13.72 0.07 1.69
N LEU A 230 -15.04 -0.15 1.54
CA LEU A 230 -15.93 0.80 0.88
C LEU A 230 -16.02 2.13 1.64
N LEU A 231 -16.20 2.08 2.95
CA LEU A 231 -16.31 3.28 3.79
C LEU A 231 -15.05 4.12 3.77
N LEU A 232 -13.87 3.50 3.80
CA LEU A 232 -12.59 4.22 3.81
C LEU A 232 -12.19 4.74 2.43
N ASN A 233 -12.81 4.24 1.35
CA ASN A 233 -12.57 4.70 -0.02
C ASN A 233 -13.73 5.55 -0.57
N SER A 234 -14.79 5.76 0.20
CA SER A 234 -15.99 6.49 -0.23
C SER A 234 -15.75 7.96 -0.57
N PHE A 235 -14.63 8.54 -0.12
CA PHE A 235 -14.28 9.92 -0.41
C PHE A 235 -13.82 10.15 -1.86
N TRP A 236 -13.44 9.08 -2.58
CA TRP A 236 -13.02 9.17 -3.98
C TRP A 236 -13.82 8.28 -4.93
N LEU A 237 -14.53 7.26 -4.41
CA LEU A 237 -15.49 6.43 -5.15
C LEU A 237 -16.65 7.26 -5.70
#